data_AF-A0A4Q0ZAX4-F1
#
_entry.id   AF-A0A4Q0ZAX4-F1
#
_cell.length_a   1.000
_cell.length_b   1.000
_cell.length_c   1.000
_cell.angle_alpha   90.00
_cell.angle_beta   90.00
_cell.angle_gamma   90.00
#
_symmetry.space_group_name_H-M   'P 1'
#
loop_
_entity.id
_entity.type
_entity.pdbx_description
1 polymer ?
#
loop_
_entity_poly.entity_id
_entity_poly.type
_entity_poly.pdbx_seq_one_letter_code
_entity_poly.pdbx_strand_id
1 'polypeptide(L)' 'MVKVEFLGPINKEDMNLDITNLTQLSEVLKNDEDVSNWLETCAVAINDTLINSKDIELKDGDRISLLPPVCGG' A
#
# COMPACT_ATOMS: atom_id res chain seq x y z
N MET A 1 2.50 14.51 -1.15
CA MET A 1 1.36 13.75 -0.60
C MET A 1 0.98 12.63 -1.56
N VAL A 2 0.87 11.42 -1.04
CA VAL A 2 0.43 10.22 -1.78
C VAL A 2 -0.89 9.72 -1.23
N LYS A 3 -1.68 9.05 -2.07
CA LYS A 3 -2.91 8.36 -1.66
C LYS A 3 -2.63 6.87 -1.53
N VAL A 4 -2.99 6.27 -0.40
CA VAL A 4 -2.92 4.83 -0.16
C VAL A 4 -4.32 4.25 -0.13
N GLU A 5 -4.58 3.26 -0.98
CA GLU A 5 -5.86 2.59 -1.16
C GLU A 5 -5.77 1.14 -0.69
N PHE A 6 -6.79 0.68 0.02
CA PHE A 6 -6.87 -0.66 0.56
C PHE A 6 -7.96 -1.44 -0.15
N LEU A 7 -7.57 -2.43 -0.96
CA LEU A 7 -8.51 -3.14 -1.81
C LEU A 7 -9.04 -4.42 -1.15
N GLY A 8 -10.23 -4.84 -1.59
CA GLY A 8 -10.82 -6.13 -1.24
C GLY A 8 -11.05 -6.31 0.27
N PRO A 9 -10.65 -7.46 0.86
CA PRO A 9 -10.95 -7.81 2.25
C PRO A 9 -10.27 -6.95 3.32
N ILE A 10 -9.36 -6.03 2.97
CA ILE A 10 -8.72 -5.14 3.95
C ILE A 10 -9.75 -4.18 4.58
N ASN A 11 -10.84 -3.85 3.87
CA ASN A 11 -12.01 -3.10 4.36
C ASN A 11 -11.64 -1.87 5.23
N LYS A 12 -10.70 -1.06 4.73
CA LYS A 12 -10.20 0.14 5.38
C LYS A 12 -10.37 1.34 4.45
N GLU A 13 -10.66 2.50 5.02
CA GLU A 13 -10.70 3.75 4.26
C GLU A 13 -9.32 4.15 3.73
N ASP A 14 -9.31 4.77 2.56
CA ASP A 14 -8.09 5.31 1.97
C ASP A 14 -7.45 6.37 2.88
N MET A 15 -6.12 6.46 2.85
CA MET A 15 -5.37 7.44 3.62
C MET A 15 -4.47 8.30 2.74
N ASN A 16 -4.27 9.56 3.13
CA ASN A 16 -3.31 10.45 2.48
C ASN A 16 -2.10 10.63 3.39
N LEU A 17 -0.91 10.44 2.85
CA LEU A 17 0.35 10.49 3.61
C LEU A 17 1.36 11.42 2.95
N ASP A 18 2.20 12.05 3.77
CA ASP A 18 3.36 12.80 3.30
C ASP A 18 4.62 11.94 3.51
N ILE A 19 4.91 11.09 2.53
CA ILE A 19 6.03 10.15 2.51
C ILE A 19 6.70 10.18 1.13
N THR A 20 7.98 9.84 1.10
CA THR A 20 8.80 9.88 -0.12
C THR A 20 9.25 8.50 -0.60
N ASN A 21 8.98 7.44 0.16
CA ASN A 21 9.35 6.07 -0.20
C ASN A 21 8.47 5.02 0.51
N LEU A 22 8.58 3.77 0.06
CA LEU A 22 7.81 2.64 0.57
C LEU A 22 8.29 2.12 1.94
N THR A 23 9.49 2.49 2.39
CA THR A 23 9.97 2.15 3.73
C THR A 23 9.18 2.91 4.79
N GLN A 24 8.98 4.22 4.58
CA GLN A 24 8.13 5.04 5.46
C GLN A 24 6.68 4.53 5.48
N LEU A 25 6.12 4.15 4.31
CA LEU A 25 4.81 3.52 4.27
C LEU A 25 4.76 2.26 5.13
N SER A 26 5.78 1.40 5.01
CA SER A 26 5.85 0.17 5.79
C SER A 26 5.88 0.43 7.30
N GLU A 27 6.54 1.48 7.76
CA GLU A 27 6.59 1.85 9.19
C GLU A 27 5.22 2.31 9.70
N VAL A 28 4.49 3.08 8.89
CA VAL A 28 3.11 3.50 9.21
C VAL A 28 2.20 2.27 9.31
N LEU A 29 2.18 1.42 8.28
CA LEU A 29 1.22 0.32 8.19
C LEU A 29 1.52 -0.85 9.14
N LYS A 30 2.77 -1.04 9.57
CA LYS A 30 3.12 -2.08 10.56
C LYS A 30 2.47 -1.87 11.93
N ASN A 31 2.14 -0.63 12.26
CA ASN A 31 1.48 -0.28 13.52
C ASN A 31 -0.06 -0.21 13.38
N ASP A 32 -0.58 -0.50 12.19
CA ASP A 32 -2.02 -0.49 11.91
C ASP A 32 -2.58 -1.91 12.06
N GLU A 33 -3.42 -2.14 13.06
CA GLU A 33 -3.95 -3.46 13.38
C GLU A 33 -4.81 -4.05 12.24
N ASP A 34 -5.47 -3.19 11.46
CA ASP A 34 -6.32 -3.62 10.34
C ASP A 34 -5.48 -4.09 9.14
N VAL A 35 -4.27 -3.54 8.97
CA VAL A 35 -3.44 -3.71 7.77
C VAL A 35 -2.24 -4.63 8.01
N SER A 36 -1.65 -4.61 9.21
CA SER A 36 -0.39 -5.31 9.53
C SER A 36 -0.40 -6.79 9.18
N ASN A 37 -1.52 -7.48 9.41
CA ASN A 37 -1.73 -8.89 9.07
C ASN A 37 -1.71 -9.17 7.54
N TRP A 38 -1.98 -8.16 6.72
CA TRP A 38 -2.00 -8.27 5.27
C TRP A 38 -0.64 -7.99 4.62
N LEU A 39 0.27 -7.30 5.31
CA LEU A 39 1.53 -6.81 4.72
C LEU A 39 2.42 -7.91 4.16
N GLU A 40 2.38 -9.11 4.74
CA GLU A 40 3.18 -10.25 4.28
C GLU A 40 2.65 -10.87 2.98
N THR A 41 1.36 -10.69 2.69
CA THR A 41 0.68 -11.36 1.57
C THR A 41 0.16 -10.39 0.51
N CYS A 42 0.13 -9.09 0.81
CA CYS A 42 -0.29 -8.07 -0.14
C CYS A 42 0.75 -7.87 -1.25
N ALA A 43 0.27 -7.80 -2.48
CA ALA A 43 0.98 -7.10 -3.53
C ALA A 43 0.80 -5.58 -3.36
N VAL A 44 1.75 -4.82 -3.88
CA VAL A 44 1.71 -3.35 -3.88
C VAL A 44 1.75 -2.89 -5.34
N ALA A 45 0.91 -1.94 -5.68
CA ALA A 45 0.96 -1.23 -6.95
C ALA A 45 1.17 0.27 -6.73
N ILE A 46 1.94 0.91 -7.61
CA ILE A 46 2.03 2.36 -7.70
C ILE A 46 1.48 2.76 -9.07
N ASN A 47 0.46 3.61 -9.10
CA ASN A 47 -0.20 4.07 -10.32
C ASN A 47 -0.56 2.91 -11.25
N ASP A 48 -1.27 1.91 -10.71
CA ASP A 48 -1.72 0.69 -11.40
C ASP A 48 -0.62 -0.24 -11.90
N THR A 49 0.64 0.00 -11.53
CA THR A 49 1.78 -0.85 -11.87
C THR A 49 2.26 -1.61 -10.64
N LEU A 50 2.24 -2.95 -10.71
CA LEU A 50 2.79 -3.80 -9.66
C LEU A 50 4.29 -3.57 -9.51
N ILE A 51 4.74 -3.45 -8.26
CA ILE A 51 6.14 -3.23 -7.91
C ILE A 51 6.65 -4.38 -7.04
N ASN A 52 7.93 -4.71 -7.20
CA ASN A 52 8.60 -5.78 -6.44
C ASN A 52 9.81 -5.28 -5.64
N SER A 53 10.04 -3.96 -5.61
CA SER A 53 11.12 -3.31 -4.89
C SER A 53 10.56 -2.17 -4.03
N LYS A 54 11.15 -1.96 -2.85
CA LYS A 54 10.85 -0.81 -1.99
C LYS A 54 11.67 0.44 -2.34
N ASP A 55 12.69 0.27 -3.18
CA ASP A 55 13.59 1.34 -3.63
C ASP A 55 12.95 2.12 -4.79
N ILE A 56 11.85 2.81 -4.46
CA ILE A 56 11.08 3.64 -5.38
C ILE A 56 10.83 4.98 -4.68
N GLU A 57 11.20 6.06 -5.36
CA GLU A 57 10.85 7.42 -4.94
C GLU A 57 9.38 7.68 -5.25
N LEU A 58 8.63 8.08 -4.23
CA LEU A 58 7.23 8.47 -4.34
C LEU A 58 7.11 9.98 -4.58
N LYS A 59 6.18 10.35 -5.45
CA LYS A 59 5.92 11.73 -5.85
C LYS A 59 4.55 12.19 -5.38
N ASP A 60 4.38 13.50 -5.29
CA ASP A 60 3.07 14.09 -5.02
C ASP A 60 2.05 13.63 -6.07
N GLY A 61 0.89 13.18 -5.61
CA GLY A 61 -0.17 12.63 -6.44
C GLY A 61 -0.05 11.14 -6.76
N ASP A 62 1.03 10.44 -6.37
CA ASP A 62 1.13 9.00 -6.56
C ASP A 62 0.03 8.26 -5.79
N ARG A 63 -0.52 7.22 -6.43
CA ARG A 63 -1.51 6.32 -5.85
C ARG A 63 -0.89 4.97 -5.58
N ILE A 64 -0.93 4.56 -4.33
CA ILE A 64 -0.43 3.27 -3.84
C ILE A 64 -1.64 2.40 -3.53
N SER A 65 -1.72 1.21 -4.12
CA SER A 65 -2.80 0.26 -3.80
C SER A 65 -2.21 -0.96 -3.10
N LEU A 66 -2.78 -1.34 -1.95
CA LEU A 66 -2.51 -2.62 -1.29
C LEU A 66 -3.53 -3.65 -1.79
N LEU A 67 -3.02 -4.71 -2.41
CA LEU A 67 -3.82 -5.74 -3.03
C LEU A 67 -3.63 -7.06 -2.25
N PRO A 68 -4.57 -7.44 -1.38
CA PRO A 68 -4.51 -8.74 -0.72
C PRO A 68 -4.66 -9.87 -1.75
N PRO A 69 -4.22 -11.10 -1.44
CA PRO A 69 -4.41 -12.23 -2.33
C PRO A 69 -5.88 -12.38 -2.72
N VAL A 70 -6.14 -12.50 -4.02
CA VAL A 70 -7.46 -12.83 -4.54
C VAL A 70 -7.50 -14.31 -4.89
N CYS A 71 -8.54 -15.02 -4.46
CA CYS A 71 -8.88 -16.31 -5.07
C CYS A 71 -9.50 -16.01 -6.43
N GLY A 72 -8.65 -15.94 -7.45
CA GLY A 72 -9.12 -15.95 -8.84
C GLY A 72 -9.90 -17.24 -9.08
N GLY A 73 -11.20 -17.10 -9.33
CA GLY A 73 -12.09 -18.22 -9.66
C GLY A 73 -11.72 -18.89 -10.97
#